data_AF-A0A933QPD1-F1
#
_entry.id   AF-A0A933QPD1-F1
#
_cell.length_a   1.000
_cell.length_b   1.000
_cell.length_c   1.000
_cell.angle_alpha   90.00
_cell.angle_beta   90.00
_cell.angle_gamma   90.00
#
_symmetry.space_group_name_H-M   'P 1'
#
loop_
_entity.id
_entity.type
_entity.pdbx_description
1 polymer ?
#
loop_
_entity_poly.entity_id
_entity_poly.type
_entity_poly.pdbx_seq_one_letter_code
_entity_poly.pdbx_strand_id
1 'polypeptide(L)'
;MKPNAVIVLILLLIVLAFSVSCAGASPTSVPPSPTFQPTYTPFPTYTPYSTQTPYPTFTPLPTQTATLTPSRTPTPIPTPTKPYTSAFGIDYTQPSKYLTPGEQSRMSNTQVIDSLRGKPQSIAHLGQIYFWIKSGFTAYAAGGAYIGKVTTDQLLTERRLSGCHDWALVYASLVRELGYPAVLVDAAGVSWAKRFRAGQKGSYLGHVFVEVFVAGKWVLIDSTNNWYVEVGYDPTHAFIPIKMGDETEGMFVMRKAVDTWGYGIHSNAELMRLMEQSANALKLETIKFPPYHFLRFQ
;
A
#
# COMPACT_ATOMS: atom_id res chain seq x y z
N MET A 1 46.42 45.00 10.33
CA MET A 1 45.00 44.55 10.23
C MET A 1 44.87 43.24 10.97
N LYS A 2 43.85 43.08 11.83
CA LYS A 2 43.65 41.85 12.62
C LYS A 2 43.19 40.70 11.70
N PRO A 3 43.73 39.47 11.84
CA PRO A 3 43.45 38.36 10.92
C PRO A 3 41.96 37.99 10.82
N ASN A 4 41.17 38.33 11.83
CA ASN A 4 39.73 38.05 11.85
C ASN A 4 38.92 38.98 10.93
N ALA A 5 39.45 40.15 10.55
CA ALA A 5 38.76 41.08 9.64
C ALA A 5 38.80 40.59 8.18
N VAL A 6 39.84 39.83 7.80
CA VAL A 6 39.99 39.29 6.44
C VAL A 6 39.05 38.10 6.22
N ILE A 7 38.87 37.24 7.23
CA ILE A 7 37.98 36.08 7.14
C ILE A 7 36.50 36.51 7.06
N VAL A 8 36.11 37.54 7.82
CA VAL A 8 34.74 38.09 7.76
C VAL A 8 34.46 38.74 6.40
N LEU A 9 35.44 39.44 5.82
CA LEU A 9 35.31 40.06 4.49
C LEU A 9 35.19 39.02 3.37
N ILE A 10 35.94 37.91 3.46
CA ILE A 10 35.87 36.80 2.49
C ILE A 10 34.52 36.07 2.58
N LEU A 11 34.01 35.83 3.79
CA LEU A 11 32.69 35.23 3.97
C LEU A 11 31.55 36.15 3.49
N LEU A 12 31.67 37.47 3.67
CA LEU A 12 30.69 38.43 3.16
C LEU A 12 30.69 38.46 1.61
N LEU A 13 31.86 38.36 0.97
CA LEU A 13 32.00 38.31 -0.48
C LEU A 13 31.43 37.01 -1.09
N ILE A 14 31.55 35.87 -0.39
CA ILE A 14 30.97 34.59 -0.84
C ILE A 14 29.43 34.63 -0.73
N VAL A 15 28.87 35.27 0.28
CA VAL A 15 27.40 35.43 0.42
C VAL A 15 26.81 36.38 -0.64
N LEU A 16 27.56 37.40 -1.07
CA LEU A 16 27.15 38.32 -2.15
C LEU A 16 27.31 37.74 -3.57
N ALA A 17 28.05 36.64 -3.75
CA ALA A 17 28.22 36.00 -5.06
C ALA A 17 27.09 35.03 -5.45
N PHE A 18 26.15 34.72 -4.55
CA PHE A 18 25.01 33.83 -4.83
C PHE A 18 23.68 34.53 -5.09
N SER A 19 23.65 35.86 -5.18
CA SER A 19 22.45 36.61 -5.55
C SER A 19 22.43 37.01 -7.04
N VAL A 20 22.82 36.12 -7.94
CA VAL A 20 22.59 36.29 -9.38
C VAL A 20 21.24 35.69 -9.73
N SER A 21 20.24 36.57 -9.63
CA SER A 21 19.04 36.67 -10.46
C SER A 21 18.93 35.62 -11.58
N CYS A 22 18.04 34.64 -11.41
CA CYS A 22 17.38 34.02 -12.55
C CYS A 22 16.48 35.07 -13.20
N ALA A 23 17.02 35.78 -14.19
CA ALA A 23 16.23 36.55 -15.13
C ALA A 23 15.22 35.59 -15.78
N GLY A 24 13.94 35.86 -15.55
CA GLY A 24 12.83 35.11 -16.13
C GLY A 24 12.95 35.11 -17.64
N ALA A 25 13.06 33.91 -18.22
CA ALA A 25 12.79 33.72 -19.63
C ALA A 25 11.32 34.12 -19.86
N SER A 26 11.13 35.17 -20.67
CA SER A 26 9.82 35.54 -21.18
C SER A 26 9.12 34.33 -21.78
N PRO A 27 7.84 34.08 -21.46
CA PRO A 27 7.11 32.96 -22.04
C PRO A 27 7.06 33.14 -23.56
N THR A 28 7.72 32.25 -24.28
CA THR A 28 7.52 32.08 -25.71
C THR A 28 6.03 31.80 -25.91
N SER A 29 5.33 32.72 -26.55
CA SER A 29 3.92 32.58 -26.90
C SER A 29 3.76 31.32 -27.76
N VAL A 30 3.29 30.24 -27.15
CA VAL A 30 2.94 29.02 -27.87
C VAL A 30 1.79 29.40 -28.82
N PRO A 31 1.91 29.11 -30.12
CA PRO A 31 0.83 29.38 -31.07
C PRO A 31 -0.45 28.69 -30.58
N PRO A 32 -1.63 29.33 -30.72
CA PRO A 32 -2.89 28.75 -30.26
C PRO A 32 -3.08 27.39 -30.92
N SER A 33 -3.21 26.36 -30.07
CA SER A 33 -3.55 25.00 -30.49
C SER A 33 -4.84 25.05 -31.31
N PRO A 34 -4.93 24.37 -32.47
CA PRO A 34 -6.11 24.42 -33.32
C PRO A 34 -7.36 24.06 -32.52
N THR A 35 -8.30 24.99 -32.47
CA THR A 35 -9.60 24.80 -31.84
C THR A 35 -10.33 23.69 -32.59
N PHE A 36 -10.45 22.51 -31.98
CA PHE A 36 -11.25 21.42 -32.53
C PHE A 36 -12.69 21.92 -32.68
N GLN A 37 -13.18 21.95 -33.93
CA GLN A 37 -14.59 22.26 -34.17
C GLN A 37 -15.46 21.17 -33.53
N PRO A 38 -16.57 21.55 -32.87
CA PRO A 38 -17.48 20.59 -32.28
C PRO A 38 -18.00 19.66 -33.38
N THR A 39 -17.67 18.38 -33.26
CA THR A 39 -18.24 17.35 -34.12
C THR A 39 -19.70 17.19 -33.74
N TYR A 40 -20.59 17.44 -34.70
CA TYR A 40 -22.04 17.32 -34.52
C TYR A 40 -22.37 15.94 -33.96
N THR A 41 -22.99 15.92 -32.78
CA THR A 41 -23.51 14.71 -32.18
C THR A 41 -24.70 14.24 -33.02
N PRO A 42 -24.70 13.01 -33.56
CA PRO A 42 -25.83 12.50 -34.31
C PRO A 42 -27.07 12.45 -33.42
N PHE A 43 -28.23 12.82 -33.97
CA PHE A 43 -29.51 12.74 -33.28
C PHE A 43 -29.81 11.29 -32.88
N PRO A 44 -30.44 11.07 -31.71
CA PRO A 44 -30.80 9.74 -31.25
C PRO A 44 -31.69 9.04 -32.28
N THR A 45 -31.25 7.88 -32.74
CA THR A 45 -32.05 7.00 -33.60
C THR A 45 -33.23 6.46 -32.80
N TYR A 46 -34.43 6.59 -33.35
CA TYR A 46 -35.68 6.17 -32.72
C TYR A 46 -35.60 4.71 -32.25
N THR A 47 -35.91 4.50 -30.98
CA THR A 47 -36.07 3.17 -30.39
C THR A 47 -37.40 2.59 -30.87
N PRO A 48 -37.43 1.41 -31.50
CA PRO A 48 -38.68 0.79 -31.91
C PRO A 48 -39.53 0.45 -30.67
N TYR A 49 -40.84 0.68 -30.79
CA TYR A 49 -41.82 0.32 -29.77
C TYR A 49 -41.80 -1.18 -29.50
N SER A 50 -41.92 -1.58 -28.23
CA SER A 50 -41.93 -2.98 -27.83
C SER A 50 -43.11 -3.73 -28.45
N THR A 51 -42.81 -4.74 -29.26
CA THR A 51 -43.80 -5.69 -29.75
C THR A 51 -44.50 -6.38 -28.59
N GLN A 52 -45.83 -6.43 -28.62
CA GLN A 52 -46.64 -7.02 -27.55
C GLN A 52 -46.21 -8.46 -27.27
N THR A 53 -45.91 -8.73 -26.00
CA THR A 53 -45.56 -10.05 -25.51
C THR A 53 -46.84 -10.90 -25.47
N PRO A 54 -46.86 -12.11 -26.06
CA PRO A 54 -48.04 -12.97 -26.02
C PRO A 54 -48.38 -13.34 -24.57
N TYR A 55 -49.68 -13.40 -24.28
CA TYR A 55 -50.19 -13.84 -22.98
C TYR A 55 -49.70 -15.26 -22.65
N PRO A 56 -49.27 -15.52 -21.40
CA PRO A 56 -48.82 -16.84 -21.00
C PRO A 56 -49.98 -17.85 -21.08
N THR A 57 -49.77 -18.92 -21.84
CA THR A 57 -50.67 -20.08 -21.85
C THR A 57 -50.62 -20.77 -20.50
N PHE A 58 -51.79 -20.94 -19.87
CA PHE A 58 -51.91 -21.67 -18.60
C PHE A 58 -51.38 -23.10 -18.76
N THR A 59 -50.24 -23.36 -18.11
CA THR A 59 -49.66 -24.69 -18.00
C THR A 59 -50.35 -25.43 -16.86
N PRO A 60 -50.88 -26.65 -17.07
CA PRO A 60 -51.55 -27.41 -16.01
C PRO A 60 -50.59 -27.68 -14.86
N LEU A 61 -51.12 -27.59 -13.63
CA LEU A 61 -50.36 -27.79 -12.41
C LEU A 61 -49.90 -29.27 -12.35
N PRO A 62 -48.60 -29.56 -12.13
CA PRO A 62 -48.13 -30.93 -12.04
C PRO A 62 -48.79 -31.66 -10.87
N THR A 63 -49.27 -32.87 -11.14
CA THR A 63 -49.78 -33.80 -10.12
C THR A 63 -48.69 -34.07 -9.09
N GLN A 64 -48.98 -33.84 -7.81
CA GLN A 64 -48.02 -34.01 -6.73
C GLN A 64 -47.71 -35.50 -6.52
N THR A 65 -46.54 -35.94 -6.99
CA THR A 65 -45.94 -37.22 -6.63
C THR A 65 -45.34 -37.10 -5.23
N ALA A 66 -45.62 -38.06 -4.35
CA ALA A 66 -45.06 -38.10 -3.00
C ALA A 66 -43.52 -38.20 -3.05
N THR A 67 -42.85 -37.09 -2.74
CA THR A 67 -41.40 -36.98 -2.68
C THR A 67 -40.91 -37.65 -1.39
N LEU A 68 -40.15 -38.75 -1.53
CA LEU A 68 -39.44 -39.36 -0.41
C LEU A 68 -38.51 -38.33 0.23
N THR A 69 -38.67 -38.09 1.53
CA THR A 69 -37.85 -37.14 2.29
C THR A 69 -36.40 -37.61 2.26
N PRO A 70 -35.45 -36.87 1.67
CA PRO A 70 -34.06 -37.28 1.64
C PRO A 70 -33.53 -37.37 3.07
N SER A 71 -32.96 -38.52 3.42
CA SER A 71 -32.21 -38.71 4.66
C SER A 71 -31.14 -37.64 4.75
N ARG A 72 -31.04 -36.95 5.90
CA ARG A 72 -30.08 -35.86 6.10
C ARG A 72 -28.67 -36.43 5.96
N THR A 73 -28.04 -36.21 4.80
CA THR A 73 -26.60 -36.38 4.64
C THR A 73 -25.93 -35.54 5.72
N PRO A 74 -25.09 -36.11 6.59
CA PRO A 74 -24.42 -35.36 7.63
C PRO A 74 -23.68 -34.19 6.99
N THR A 75 -23.96 -32.97 7.46
CA THR A 75 -23.26 -31.77 7.00
C THR A 75 -21.78 -32.00 7.25
N PRO A 76 -20.91 -31.92 6.22
CA PRO A 76 -19.48 -32.05 6.44
C PRO A 76 -19.06 -31.02 7.48
N ILE A 77 -18.44 -31.50 8.56
CA ILE A 77 -17.84 -30.62 9.56
C ILE A 77 -16.82 -29.76 8.80
N PRO A 78 -16.92 -28.42 8.83
CA PRO A 78 -15.98 -27.59 8.12
C PRO A 78 -14.57 -27.90 8.63
N THR A 79 -13.72 -28.44 7.74
CA THR A 79 -12.30 -28.62 8.03
C THR A 79 -11.76 -27.25 8.47
N PRO A 80 -11.11 -27.14 9.64
CA PRO A 80 -10.52 -25.90 10.08
C PRO A 80 -9.60 -25.38 8.97
N THR A 81 -10.03 -24.29 8.33
CA THR A 81 -9.20 -23.66 7.31
C THR A 81 -7.99 -23.12 8.06
N LYS A 82 -6.79 -23.62 7.73
CA LYS A 82 -5.55 -23.10 8.34
C LYS A 82 -5.62 -21.57 8.31
N PRO A 83 -5.37 -20.89 9.44
CA PRO A 83 -5.42 -19.44 9.47
C PRO A 83 -4.47 -18.90 8.40
N TYR A 84 -4.95 -17.89 7.69
CA TYR A 84 -4.30 -17.29 6.54
C TYR A 84 -2.84 -16.84 6.84
N THR A 85 -2.51 -16.56 8.11
CA THR A 85 -1.14 -16.26 8.58
C THR A 85 -0.12 -17.36 8.35
N SER A 86 -0.54 -18.63 8.42
CA SER A 86 0.36 -19.75 8.20
C SER A 86 0.94 -19.77 6.78
N ALA A 87 0.31 -19.05 5.84
CA ALA A 87 0.79 -18.93 4.46
C ALA A 87 2.11 -18.15 4.34
N PHE A 88 2.47 -17.32 5.32
CA PHE A 88 3.65 -16.44 5.23
C PHE A 88 4.78 -16.79 6.21
N GLY A 89 4.61 -17.82 7.03
CA GLY A 89 5.62 -18.20 8.03
C GLY A 89 5.85 -17.16 9.12
N ILE A 90 4.90 -16.24 9.34
CA ILE A 90 4.96 -15.25 10.42
C ILE A 90 4.35 -15.85 11.70
N ASP A 91 5.19 -15.98 12.73
CA ASP A 91 4.85 -16.43 14.07
C ASP A 91 4.59 -15.21 14.98
N TYR A 92 3.34 -14.74 14.93
CA TYR A 92 2.88 -13.59 15.72
C TYR A 92 2.95 -13.81 17.24
N THR A 93 3.17 -15.04 17.70
CA THR A 93 3.37 -15.37 19.12
C THR A 93 4.78 -15.07 19.61
N GLN A 94 5.74 -14.86 18.69
CA GLN A 94 7.13 -14.53 19.00
C GLN A 94 7.57 -13.23 18.31
N PRO A 95 7.01 -12.06 18.68
CA PRO A 95 7.30 -10.79 18.03
C PRO A 95 8.80 -10.48 17.98
N SER A 96 9.57 -10.79 19.02
CA SER A 96 11.01 -10.52 19.08
C SER A 96 11.82 -11.08 17.91
N LYS A 97 11.34 -12.13 17.21
CA LYS A 97 11.94 -12.63 15.96
C LYS A 97 12.04 -11.58 14.86
N TYR A 98 11.15 -10.60 14.88
CA TYR A 98 11.03 -9.54 13.86
C TYR A 98 11.68 -8.23 14.28
N LEU A 99 12.56 -8.27 15.30
CA LEU A 99 13.51 -7.19 15.61
C LEU A 99 14.71 -7.22 14.66
N THR A 100 15.13 -8.41 14.26
CA THR A 100 16.29 -8.58 13.38
C THR A 100 15.92 -8.17 11.95
N PRO A 101 16.62 -7.19 11.35
CA PRO A 101 16.36 -6.81 9.97
C PRO A 101 16.84 -7.90 9.00
N GLY A 102 16.22 -7.94 7.81
CA GLY A 102 16.76 -8.65 6.65
C GLY A 102 17.89 -7.87 6.00
N GLU A 103 18.41 -8.38 4.87
CA GLU A 103 19.52 -7.74 4.17
C GLU A 103 19.13 -6.36 3.60
N GLN A 104 17.93 -6.24 3.03
CA GLN A 104 17.43 -4.99 2.44
C GLN A 104 17.13 -3.91 3.49
N SER A 105 16.64 -4.36 4.65
CA SER A 105 16.21 -3.51 5.77
C SER A 105 17.29 -3.23 6.80
N ARG A 106 18.51 -3.73 6.59
CA ARG A 106 19.64 -3.46 7.48
C ARG A 106 20.06 -1.99 7.38
N MET A 107 20.39 -1.40 8.53
CA MET A 107 20.99 -0.07 8.64
C MET A 107 22.46 -0.21 9.04
N SER A 108 23.37 0.37 8.25
CA SER A 108 24.79 0.39 8.58
C SER A 108 25.14 1.56 9.51
N ASN A 109 24.46 2.71 9.35
CA ASN A 109 24.63 3.88 10.22
C ASN A 109 23.36 4.14 11.03
N THR A 110 23.34 3.71 12.28
CA THR A 110 22.19 3.85 13.16
C THR A 110 22.15 5.18 13.93
N GLN A 111 23.20 6.02 13.83
CA GLN A 111 23.25 7.35 14.45
C GLN A 111 22.31 8.34 13.77
N VAL A 112 21.95 8.07 12.50
CA VAL A 112 21.03 8.90 11.71
C VAL A 112 19.66 9.08 12.38
N ILE A 113 19.30 8.21 13.32
CA ILE A 113 18.04 8.27 14.07
C ILE A 113 18.20 8.57 15.56
N ASP A 114 19.34 9.10 16.00
CA ASP A 114 19.55 9.39 17.43
C ASP A 114 18.51 10.33 18.02
N SER A 115 17.97 11.26 17.21
CA SER A 115 16.86 12.15 17.60
C SER A 115 15.54 11.42 17.94
N LEU A 116 15.41 10.15 17.56
CA LEU A 116 14.24 9.30 17.83
C LEU A 116 14.47 8.38 19.04
N ARG A 117 15.71 8.25 19.53
CA ARG A 117 16.05 7.35 20.65
C ARG A 117 15.59 7.90 22.00
N GLY A 118 15.57 7.02 23.00
CA GLY A 118 15.25 7.37 24.40
C GLY A 118 13.77 7.62 24.68
N LYS A 119 12.90 7.49 23.68
CA LYS A 119 11.47 7.70 23.82
C LYS A 119 10.74 6.40 24.17
N PRO A 120 9.74 6.42 25.07
CA PRO A 120 8.94 5.25 25.38
C PRO A 120 8.27 4.65 24.14
N GLN A 121 8.25 3.32 24.07
CA GLN A 121 7.58 2.63 22.96
C GLN A 121 6.06 2.83 23.04
N SER A 122 5.48 3.45 22.03
CA SER A 122 4.07 3.85 22.03
C SER A 122 3.58 4.23 20.62
N ILE A 123 2.25 4.29 20.44
CA ILE A 123 1.64 4.81 19.21
C ILE A 123 2.09 6.25 18.91
N ALA A 124 2.21 7.09 19.95
CA ALA A 124 2.70 8.46 19.79
C ALA A 124 4.14 8.49 19.24
N HIS A 125 5.02 7.61 19.73
CA HIS A 125 6.38 7.52 19.22
C HIS A 125 6.41 6.99 17.77
N LEU A 126 5.58 6.00 17.42
CA LEU A 126 5.41 5.56 16.03
C LEU A 126 4.97 6.69 15.09
N GLY A 127 4.11 7.59 15.57
CA GLY A 127 3.73 8.81 14.85
C GLY A 127 4.89 9.80 14.68
N GLN A 128 5.72 10.00 15.71
CA GLN A 128 6.91 10.84 15.60
C GLN A 128 7.92 10.30 14.57
N ILE A 129 8.07 8.98 14.47
CA ILE A 129 8.91 8.33 13.45
C ILE A 129 8.33 8.59 12.06
N TYR A 130 7.01 8.46 11.88
CA TYR A 130 6.34 8.82 10.63
C TYR A 130 6.62 10.28 10.23
N PHE A 131 6.44 11.22 11.16
CA PHE A 131 6.64 12.63 10.88
C PHE A 131 8.11 12.97 10.60
N TRP A 132 9.07 12.30 11.26
CA TRP A 132 10.49 12.44 10.96
C TRP A 132 10.81 12.05 9.52
N ILE A 133 10.29 10.92 9.05
CA ILE A 133 10.43 10.51 7.64
C ILE A 133 9.74 11.54 6.74
N LYS A 134 8.51 11.93 7.06
CA LYS A 134 7.73 12.89 6.26
C LYS A 134 8.42 14.25 6.11
N SER A 135 9.10 14.73 7.14
CA SER A 135 9.84 15.99 7.12
C SER A 135 11.23 15.88 6.47
N GLY A 136 11.85 14.69 6.56
CA GLY A 136 13.25 14.49 6.19
C GLY A 136 13.47 13.93 4.79
N PHE A 137 12.41 13.52 4.07
CA PHE A 137 12.50 12.85 2.78
C PHE A 137 11.66 13.54 1.72
N THR A 138 12.15 13.51 0.48
CA THR A 138 11.41 13.96 -0.70
C THR A 138 10.71 12.78 -1.38
N ALA A 139 9.39 12.83 -1.46
CA ALA A 139 8.60 11.85 -2.19
C ALA A 139 8.60 12.15 -3.69
N TYR A 140 8.70 11.13 -4.52
CA TYR A 140 8.49 11.22 -5.98
C TYR A 140 7.87 9.93 -6.50
N ALA A 141 7.30 9.96 -7.70
CA ALA A 141 6.72 8.76 -8.32
C ALA A 141 7.70 8.17 -9.33
N ALA A 142 8.05 6.88 -9.17
CA ALA A 142 8.92 6.16 -10.10
C ALA A 142 8.25 4.99 -10.84
N GLY A 143 6.92 4.83 -10.73
CA GLY A 143 6.19 3.75 -11.40
C GLY A 143 6.67 2.34 -11.04
N GLY A 144 7.21 2.16 -9.84
CA GLY A 144 7.76 0.89 -9.36
C GLY A 144 9.18 0.57 -9.81
N ALA A 145 9.88 1.48 -10.50
CA ALA A 145 11.22 1.22 -11.05
C ALA A 145 12.26 0.73 -10.01
N TYR A 146 12.09 1.12 -8.74
CA TYR A 146 12.99 0.81 -7.62
C TYR A 146 12.48 -0.30 -6.68
N ILE A 147 11.30 -0.88 -6.93
CA ILE A 147 10.75 -1.96 -6.10
C ILE A 147 11.75 -3.13 -6.07
N GLY A 148 12.17 -3.51 -4.87
CA GLY A 148 13.12 -4.59 -4.64
C GLY A 148 14.57 -4.30 -5.07
N LYS A 149 14.92 -3.06 -5.43
CA LYS A 149 16.28 -2.70 -5.91
C LYS A 149 17.07 -1.80 -4.98
N VAL A 150 16.39 -1.12 -4.07
CA VAL A 150 17.01 -0.18 -3.12
C VAL A 150 17.09 -0.78 -1.72
N THR A 151 18.10 -0.37 -0.96
CA THR A 151 18.27 -0.72 0.46
C THR A 151 17.91 0.45 1.37
N THR A 152 17.72 0.16 2.66
CA THR A 152 17.48 1.20 3.67
C THR A 152 18.62 2.22 3.72
N ASP A 153 19.88 1.78 3.66
CA ASP A 153 21.04 2.69 3.68
C ASP A 153 21.06 3.64 2.49
N GLN A 154 20.72 3.15 1.28
CA GLN A 154 20.60 4.01 0.09
C GLN A 154 19.51 5.06 0.29
N LEU A 155 18.32 4.65 0.74
CA LEU A 155 17.20 5.56 0.97
C LEU A 155 17.50 6.61 2.05
N LEU A 156 18.16 6.21 3.15
CA LEU A 156 18.58 7.13 4.22
C LEU A 156 19.65 8.12 3.76
N THR A 157 20.53 7.69 2.86
CA THR A 157 21.58 8.55 2.27
C THR A 157 20.98 9.54 1.28
N GLU A 158 20.16 9.06 0.35
CA GLU A 158 19.59 9.87 -0.73
C GLU A 158 18.44 10.77 -0.28
N ARG A 159 17.75 10.42 0.81
CA ARG A 159 16.57 11.14 1.34
C ARG A 159 15.45 11.28 0.31
N ARG A 160 15.26 10.28 -0.53
CA ARG A 160 14.22 10.22 -1.56
C ARG A 160 13.45 8.92 -1.49
N LEU A 161 12.12 8.99 -1.61
CA LEU A 161 11.23 7.82 -1.54
C LEU A 161 10.35 7.80 -2.80
N SER A 162 10.39 6.69 -3.53
CA SER A 162 9.82 6.56 -4.88
C SER A 162 8.40 5.95 -4.92
N GLY A 163 7.95 5.36 -3.80
CA GLY A 163 6.68 4.65 -3.69
C GLY A 163 6.51 3.95 -2.34
N CYS A 164 5.38 3.28 -2.14
CA CYS A 164 5.00 2.67 -0.85
C CYS A 164 6.00 1.64 -0.34
N HIS A 165 6.68 0.87 -1.20
CA HIS A 165 7.76 -0.04 -0.79
C HIS A 165 8.91 0.70 -0.10
N ASP A 166 9.35 1.85 -0.62
CA ASP A 166 10.45 2.63 -0.01
C ASP A 166 10.03 3.20 1.35
N TRP A 167 8.79 3.72 1.43
CA TRP A 167 8.23 4.23 2.68
C TRP A 167 8.13 3.14 3.75
N ALA A 168 7.57 1.98 3.39
CA ALA A 168 7.45 0.84 4.30
C ALA A 168 8.80 0.27 4.70
N LEU A 169 9.75 0.17 3.76
CA LEU A 169 11.11 -0.31 4.03
C LEU A 169 11.83 0.59 5.03
N VAL A 170 11.89 1.91 4.79
CA VAL A 170 12.52 2.84 5.74
C VAL A 170 11.79 2.80 7.08
N TYR A 171 10.47 2.91 7.10
CA TYR A 171 9.69 2.92 8.33
C TYR A 171 9.95 1.67 9.17
N ALA A 172 9.86 0.47 8.58
CA ALA A 172 10.10 -0.79 9.26
C ALA A 172 11.53 -0.92 9.80
N SER A 173 12.53 -0.47 9.04
CA SER A 173 13.93 -0.48 9.49
C SER A 173 14.14 0.43 10.69
N LEU A 174 13.58 1.64 10.67
CA LEU A 174 13.73 2.58 11.79
C LEU A 174 13.05 2.05 13.06
N VAL A 175 11.82 1.54 12.97
CA VAL A 175 11.11 1.05 14.15
C VAL A 175 11.82 -0.18 14.74
N ARG A 176 12.41 -1.07 13.93
CA ARG A 176 13.22 -2.19 14.45
C ARG A 176 14.46 -1.73 15.20
N GLU A 177 15.18 -0.77 14.63
CA GLU A 177 16.36 -0.17 15.26
C GLU A 177 16.01 0.54 16.58
N LEU A 178 14.74 0.98 16.72
CA LEU A 178 14.17 1.56 17.94
C LEU A 178 13.48 0.51 18.85
N GLY A 179 13.71 -0.79 18.57
CA GLY A 179 13.30 -1.92 19.40
C GLY A 179 11.86 -2.40 19.17
N TYR A 180 11.18 -1.96 18.11
CA TYR A 180 9.84 -2.45 17.79
C TYR A 180 9.93 -3.60 16.78
N PRO A 181 9.38 -4.79 17.08
CA PRO A 181 9.20 -5.81 16.06
C PRO A 181 8.36 -5.31 14.89
N ALA A 182 8.81 -5.54 13.66
CA ALA A 182 8.08 -5.08 12.48
C ALA A 182 8.15 -6.02 11.27
N VAL A 183 7.02 -6.13 10.56
CA VAL A 183 6.82 -6.97 9.37
C VAL A 183 6.22 -6.11 8.25
N LEU A 184 6.77 -6.20 7.04
CA LEU A 184 6.16 -5.59 5.85
C LEU A 184 4.98 -6.45 5.39
N VAL A 185 3.92 -5.79 4.92
CA VAL A 185 2.71 -6.43 4.40
C VAL A 185 2.45 -5.90 3.01
N ASP A 186 2.73 -6.72 1.99
CA ASP A 186 2.45 -6.40 0.60
C ASP A 186 1.02 -6.82 0.25
N ALA A 187 0.22 -5.90 -0.29
CA ALA A 187 -1.20 -6.09 -0.54
C ALA A 187 -1.63 -5.58 -1.91
N ALA A 188 -2.68 -6.17 -2.45
CA ALA A 188 -3.29 -5.77 -3.73
C ALA A 188 -4.76 -5.38 -3.56
N GLY A 189 -5.23 -4.50 -4.44
CA GLY A 189 -6.61 -4.04 -4.44
C GLY A 189 -7.60 -5.13 -4.84
N VAL A 190 -8.69 -5.27 -4.08
CA VAL A 190 -9.78 -6.21 -4.38
C VAL A 190 -10.54 -5.78 -5.63
N SER A 191 -10.85 -4.49 -5.77
CA SER A 191 -11.48 -3.97 -7.00
C SER A 191 -10.58 -4.16 -8.22
N TRP A 192 -9.25 -3.99 -8.06
CA TRP A 192 -8.30 -4.31 -9.13
C TRP A 192 -8.32 -5.80 -9.50
N ALA A 193 -8.25 -6.71 -8.52
CA ALA A 193 -8.25 -8.15 -8.78
C ALA A 193 -9.51 -8.62 -9.52
N LYS A 194 -10.68 -8.05 -9.18
CA LYS A 194 -11.94 -8.33 -9.91
C LYS A 194 -11.87 -7.89 -11.37
N ARG A 195 -11.39 -6.67 -11.64
CA ARG A 195 -11.21 -6.15 -13.01
C ARG A 195 -10.22 -6.98 -13.82
N PHE A 196 -9.09 -7.32 -13.22
CA PHE A 196 -8.08 -8.20 -13.82
C PHE A 196 -8.68 -9.55 -14.23
N ARG A 197 -9.41 -10.21 -13.33
CA ARG A 197 -10.07 -11.50 -13.62
C ARG A 197 -11.18 -11.41 -14.65
N ALA A 198 -11.78 -10.23 -14.82
CA ALA A 198 -12.72 -9.93 -15.90
C ALA A 198 -12.03 -9.61 -17.24
N GLY A 199 -10.70 -9.73 -17.33
CA GLY A 199 -9.93 -9.44 -18.54
C GLY A 199 -9.73 -7.96 -18.83
N GLN A 200 -10.05 -7.07 -17.89
CA GLN A 200 -9.85 -5.64 -18.06
C GLN A 200 -8.37 -5.29 -17.92
N LYS A 201 -7.86 -4.51 -18.88
CA LYS A 201 -6.51 -3.95 -18.82
C LYS A 201 -6.53 -2.68 -17.96
N GLY A 202 -5.52 -2.50 -17.12
CA GLY A 202 -5.37 -1.32 -16.29
C GLY A 202 -4.08 -1.35 -15.48
N SER A 203 -3.79 -0.24 -14.82
CA SER A 203 -2.65 -0.15 -13.90
C SER A 203 -2.84 -1.10 -12.73
N TYR A 204 -1.73 -1.71 -12.30
CA TYR A 204 -1.68 -2.48 -11.07
C TYR A 204 -1.96 -1.57 -9.88
N LEU A 205 -2.78 -2.06 -8.95
CA LEU A 205 -3.13 -1.34 -7.74
C LEU A 205 -2.77 -2.20 -6.52
N GLY A 206 -1.71 -1.79 -5.84
CA GLY A 206 -1.23 -2.42 -4.62
C GLY A 206 -0.71 -1.38 -3.64
N HIS A 207 -0.47 -1.81 -2.41
CA HIS A 207 0.08 -0.98 -1.35
C HIS A 207 0.87 -1.82 -0.37
N VAL A 208 1.84 -1.19 0.30
CA VAL A 208 2.63 -1.84 1.34
C VAL A 208 2.36 -1.18 2.68
N PHE A 209 2.01 -2.00 3.66
CA PHE A 209 1.82 -1.60 5.05
C PHE A 209 2.97 -2.13 5.91
N VAL A 210 3.04 -1.66 7.15
CA VAL A 210 3.94 -2.19 8.16
C VAL A 210 3.10 -2.62 9.37
N GLU A 211 3.24 -3.89 9.76
CA GLU A 211 2.76 -4.37 11.05
C GLU A 211 3.84 -4.11 12.11
N VAL A 212 3.48 -3.48 13.21
CA VAL A 212 4.41 -3.17 14.31
C VAL A 212 3.87 -3.71 15.63
N PHE A 213 4.70 -4.40 16.41
CA PHE A 213 4.31 -4.83 17.76
C PHE A 213 4.65 -3.74 18.79
N VAL A 214 3.63 -3.24 19.48
CA VAL A 214 3.76 -2.17 20.47
C VAL A 214 2.73 -2.38 21.59
N ALA A 215 3.14 -2.16 22.83
CA ALA A 215 2.26 -2.29 24.01
C ALA A 215 1.48 -3.62 24.05
N GLY A 216 2.14 -4.73 23.70
CA GLY A 216 1.55 -6.08 23.79
C GLY A 216 0.63 -6.48 22.63
N LYS A 217 0.52 -5.68 21.57
CA LYS A 217 -0.34 -5.97 20.41
C LYS A 217 0.31 -5.56 19.08
N TRP A 218 -0.16 -6.17 18.00
CA TRP A 218 0.19 -5.77 16.64
C TRP A 218 -0.70 -4.61 16.19
N VAL A 219 -0.12 -3.65 15.47
CA VAL A 219 -0.83 -2.54 14.84
C VAL A 219 -0.48 -2.49 13.37
N LEU A 220 -1.45 -2.16 12.51
CA LEU A 220 -1.21 -1.95 11.09
C LEU A 220 -0.93 -0.48 10.83
N ILE A 221 0.12 -0.18 10.08
CA ILE A 221 0.53 1.19 9.76
C ILE A 221 0.61 1.35 8.24
N ASP A 222 -0.12 2.33 7.71
CA ASP A 222 0.10 2.88 6.39
C ASP A 222 1.16 3.98 6.50
N SER A 223 2.42 3.57 6.33
CA SER A 223 3.59 4.46 6.41
C SER A 223 3.64 5.49 5.29
N THR A 224 2.79 5.37 4.25
CA THR A 224 2.74 6.33 3.14
C THR A 224 1.73 7.44 3.44
N ASN A 225 0.57 7.10 4.01
CA ASN A 225 -0.59 8.01 4.07
C ASN A 225 -0.97 8.50 5.47
N ASN A 226 -0.13 8.28 6.50
CA ASN A 226 -0.40 8.67 7.88
C ASN A 226 -1.65 7.99 8.48
N TRP A 227 -1.88 6.71 8.17
CA TRP A 227 -2.97 5.95 8.80
C TRP A 227 -2.43 4.80 9.63
N TYR A 228 -3.17 4.43 10.68
CA TYR A 228 -2.93 3.20 11.41
C TYR A 228 -4.24 2.57 11.91
N VAL A 229 -4.18 1.27 12.22
CA VAL A 229 -5.24 0.52 12.89
C VAL A 229 -4.64 -0.13 14.13
N GLU A 230 -5.12 0.28 15.30
CA GLU A 230 -4.68 -0.26 16.58
C GLU A 230 -5.77 -1.13 17.23
N VAL A 231 -7.00 -0.61 17.31
CA VAL A 231 -8.10 -1.30 17.99
C VAL A 231 -8.70 -2.35 17.07
N GLY A 232 -8.73 -3.59 17.54
CA GLY A 232 -9.33 -4.72 16.82
C GLY A 232 -8.54 -5.19 15.60
N TYR A 233 -7.32 -4.68 15.39
CA TYR A 233 -6.46 -5.18 14.32
C TYR A 233 -6.05 -6.63 14.61
N ASP A 234 -6.30 -7.51 13.65
CA ASP A 234 -5.87 -8.89 13.68
C ASP A 234 -4.98 -9.15 12.45
N PRO A 235 -3.67 -9.40 12.63
CA PRO A 235 -2.78 -9.68 11.51
C PRO A 235 -3.11 -11.01 10.80
N THR A 236 -4.05 -11.79 11.34
CA THR A 236 -4.54 -13.02 10.70
C THR A 236 -5.62 -12.82 9.66
N HIS A 237 -6.24 -11.64 9.62
CA HIS A 237 -7.16 -11.31 8.56
C HIS A 237 -6.44 -11.02 7.25
N ALA A 238 -6.93 -11.64 6.17
CA ALA A 238 -6.39 -11.46 4.83
C ALA A 238 -6.74 -10.11 4.20
N PHE A 239 -7.73 -9.40 4.76
CA PHE A 239 -8.32 -8.22 4.14
C PHE A 239 -8.15 -6.97 4.98
N ILE A 240 -7.86 -5.86 4.31
CA ILE A 240 -7.68 -4.54 4.88
C ILE A 240 -8.74 -3.63 4.22
N PRO A 241 -9.75 -3.13 4.94
CA PRO A 241 -10.89 -2.40 4.36
C PRO A 241 -10.55 -0.94 4.07
N ILE A 242 -9.33 -0.66 3.59
CA ILE A 242 -8.89 0.68 3.20
C ILE A 242 -9.23 0.94 1.75
N LYS A 243 -9.82 2.10 1.50
CA LYS A 243 -10.15 2.57 0.15
C LYS A 243 -9.22 3.71 -0.19
N MET A 244 -8.54 3.62 -1.32
CA MET A 244 -7.55 4.62 -1.71
C MET A 244 -7.38 4.66 -3.23
N GLY A 245 -7.37 5.87 -3.79
CA GLY A 245 -7.37 6.06 -5.24
C GLY A 245 -8.54 5.33 -5.90
N ASP A 246 -8.21 4.43 -6.84
CA ASP A 246 -9.19 3.62 -7.58
C ASP A 246 -9.63 2.34 -6.81
N GLU A 247 -9.12 2.08 -5.61
CA GLU A 247 -9.54 0.93 -4.80
C GLU A 247 -10.81 1.28 -4.03
N THR A 248 -11.92 0.62 -4.36
CA THR A 248 -13.25 0.97 -3.84
C THR A 248 -13.79 -0.02 -2.80
N GLU A 249 -13.16 -1.19 -2.66
CA GLU A 249 -13.63 -2.27 -1.79
C GLU A 249 -12.69 -2.52 -0.62
N GLY A 250 -11.39 -2.56 -0.88
CA GLY A 250 -10.37 -2.85 0.11
C GLY A 250 -9.18 -3.56 -0.50
N MET A 251 -8.26 -4.02 0.32
CA MET A 251 -7.06 -4.73 -0.11
C MET A 251 -7.04 -6.14 0.47
N PHE A 252 -6.39 -7.05 -0.24
CA PHE A 252 -6.04 -8.37 0.26
C PHE A 252 -4.52 -8.49 0.34
N VAL A 253 -4.04 -9.07 1.43
CA VAL A 253 -2.62 -9.31 1.63
C VAL A 253 -2.14 -10.34 0.59
N MET A 254 -0.89 -10.24 0.17
CA MET A 254 -0.27 -11.17 -0.77
C MET A 254 0.96 -11.83 -0.16
N ARG A 255 1.77 -11.05 0.57
CA ARG A 255 3.01 -11.51 1.19
C ARG A 255 3.29 -10.73 2.47
N LYS A 256 4.06 -11.37 3.36
CA LYS A 256 4.63 -10.75 4.55
C LYS A 256 6.05 -11.25 4.78
N ALA A 257 6.95 -10.38 5.20
CA ALA A 257 8.30 -10.71 5.67
C ALA A 257 8.94 -9.51 6.37
N VAL A 258 10.19 -9.65 6.80
CA VAL A 258 10.98 -8.53 7.36
C VAL A 258 11.33 -7.46 6.31
N ASP A 259 11.37 -7.78 5.03
CA ASP A 259 11.53 -6.80 3.95
C ASP A 259 11.10 -7.40 2.60
N THR A 260 11.22 -6.62 1.53
CA THR A 260 10.78 -6.99 0.18
C THR A 260 11.53 -8.21 -0.35
N TRP A 261 12.82 -8.31 -0.03
CA TRP A 261 13.66 -9.45 -0.36
C TRP A 261 13.28 -10.70 0.44
N GLY A 262 12.91 -10.53 1.71
CA GLY A 262 12.47 -11.63 2.57
C GLY A 262 11.24 -12.38 2.07
N TYR A 263 10.39 -11.77 1.24
CA TYR A 263 9.29 -12.45 0.55
C TYR A 263 9.51 -12.65 -0.96
N GLY A 264 10.74 -12.44 -1.45
CA GLY A 264 11.17 -12.82 -2.79
C GLY A 264 10.81 -11.85 -3.92
N ILE A 265 10.62 -10.55 -3.62
CA ILE A 265 10.43 -9.52 -4.65
C ILE A 265 11.70 -8.69 -4.78
N HIS A 266 12.36 -8.77 -5.94
CA HIS A 266 13.57 -8.02 -6.28
C HIS A 266 13.35 -7.06 -7.47
N SER A 267 12.12 -7.03 -8.01
CA SER A 267 11.77 -6.21 -9.16
C SER A 267 10.26 -5.97 -9.26
N ASN A 268 9.88 -4.90 -9.98
CA ASN A 268 8.48 -4.62 -10.30
C ASN A 268 7.80 -5.76 -11.10
N ALA A 269 8.55 -6.42 -11.99
CA ALA A 269 8.02 -7.54 -12.79
C ALA A 269 7.66 -8.75 -11.91
N GLU A 270 8.45 -9.02 -10.87
CA GLU A 270 8.12 -10.07 -9.89
C GLU A 270 6.91 -9.71 -9.05
N LEU A 271 6.81 -8.43 -8.62
CA LEU A 271 5.62 -7.94 -7.93
C LEU A 271 4.36 -8.12 -8.80
N MET A 272 4.39 -7.68 -10.05
CA MET A 272 3.24 -7.82 -10.96
C MET A 272 2.82 -9.28 -11.13
N ARG A 273 3.77 -10.18 -11.37
CA ARG A 273 3.50 -11.63 -11.47
C ARG A 273 2.86 -12.17 -10.20
N LEU A 274 3.37 -11.77 -9.04
CA LEU A 274 2.83 -12.16 -7.75
C LEU A 274 1.40 -11.63 -7.56
N MET A 275 1.13 -10.38 -7.94
CA MET A 275 -0.21 -9.79 -7.87
C MET A 275 -1.20 -10.57 -8.73
N GLU A 276 -0.84 -10.90 -9.98
CA GLU A 276 -1.69 -11.71 -10.87
C GLU A 276 -1.95 -13.12 -10.29
N GLN A 277 -0.91 -13.78 -9.78
CA GLN A 277 -1.03 -15.09 -9.14
C GLN A 277 -1.96 -15.05 -7.93
N SER A 278 -1.80 -14.02 -7.08
CA SER A 278 -2.60 -13.87 -5.86
C SER A 278 -4.05 -13.51 -6.19
N ALA A 279 -4.28 -12.67 -7.20
CA ALA A 279 -5.62 -12.35 -7.70
C ALA A 279 -6.34 -13.59 -8.25
N ASN A 280 -5.64 -14.45 -9.00
CA ASN A 280 -6.21 -15.69 -9.53
C ASN A 280 -6.53 -16.71 -8.43
N ALA A 281 -5.76 -16.73 -7.34
CA ALA A 281 -6.00 -17.59 -6.19
C ALA A 281 -7.10 -17.06 -5.25
N LEU A 282 -7.50 -15.79 -5.39
CA LEU A 282 -8.46 -15.13 -4.51
C LEU A 282 -9.89 -15.65 -4.72
N LYS A 283 -10.51 -16.13 -3.65
CA LYS A 283 -11.92 -16.55 -3.61
C LYS A 283 -12.83 -15.36 -3.32
N LEU A 284 -13.20 -14.62 -4.36
CA LEU A 284 -13.94 -13.35 -4.29
C LEU A 284 -15.27 -13.45 -3.53
N GLU A 285 -15.95 -14.60 -3.63
CA GLU A 285 -17.23 -14.89 -2.98
C GLU A 285 -17.12 -15.09 -1.46
N THR A 286 -15.90 -15.26 -0.94
CA THR A 286 -15.64 -15.51 0.48
C THR A 286 -15.10 -14.29 1.22
N ILE A 287 -14.96 -13.14 0.53
CA ILE A 287 -14.37 -11.94 1.09
C ILE A 287 -15.24 -11.42 2.23
N LYS A 288 -14.64 -11.30 3.41
CA LYS A 288 -15.23 -10.64 4.58
C LYS A 288 -14.24 -9.60 5.09
N PHE A 289 -14.65 -8.34 5.01
CA PHE A 289 -13.84 -7.25 5.52
C PHE A 289 -14.01 -7.13 7.04
N PRO A 290 -12.91 -7.06 7.81
CA PRO A 290 -13.01 -6.76 9.22
C PRO A 290 -13.43 -5.29 9.42
N PRO A 291 -14.06 -4.92 10.54
CA PRO A 291 -14.52 -3.55 10.79
C PRO A 291 -13.40 -2.66 11.33
N TYR A 292 -12.28 -2.57 10.61
CA TYR A 292 -11.13 -1.78 11.05
C TYR A 292 -11.42 -0.28 11.03
N HIS A 293 -11.05 0.41 12.11
CA HIS A 293 -11.12 1.86 12.23
C HIS A 293 -9.74 2.45 11.99
N PHE A 294 -9.58 3.16 10.89
CA PHE A 294 -8.33 3.84 10.57
C PHE A 294 -8.25 5.18 11.29
N LEU A 295 -7.17 5.37 12.02
CA LEU A 295 -6.82 6.60 12.73
C LEU A 295 -5.63 7.26 12.05
N ARG A 296 -5.35 8.53 12.38
CA ARG A 296 -4.15 9.25 11.93
C ARG A 296 -3.25 9.58 13.09
N PHE A 297 -1.93 9.57 12.86
CA PHE A 297 -1.01 10.14 13.86
C PHE A 297 -1.28 11.64 14.01
N GLN A 298 -1.20 12.11 15.25
CA GLN A 298 -1.37 13.50 15.66
C GLN A 298 0.00 14.13 15.94
#